data_AF-A0A238LE66-F1
#
_entry.id   AF-A0A238LE66-F1
#
_cell.length_a   1.000
_cell.length_b   1.000
_cell.length_c   1.000
_cell.angle_alpha   90.00
_cell.angle_beta   90.00
_cell.angle_gamma   90.00
#
_symmetry.space_group_name_H-M   'P 1'
#
loop_
_entity.id
_entity.type
_entity.pdbx_description
1 polymer ?
#
loop_
_entity_poly.entity_id
_entity_poly.type
_entity_poly.pdbx_seq_one_letter_code
_entity_poly.pdbx_strand_id
1 'polypeptide(L)'
;MWKIVGVSALVLGPMQANASQPLEERLIECAVMIEVLIGPDAPPRGEDLQTDIWRDFVDMMTTEAIRLGGQSYVEDVSMAKRNMWEAEWNEENFPPPLDVRMGLLSECVGVGDYLYRDNPPRLPSRS
;
A
#
# COMPACT_ATOMS: atom_id res chain seq x y z
N MET A 1 -32.95 -33.47 -11.01
CA MET A 1 -32.60 -32.20 -11.68
C MET A 1 -32.90 -31.05 -10.73
N TRP A 2 -31.97 -30.10 -10.64
CA TRP A 2 -31.99 -28.80 -9.93
C TRP A 2 -31.75 -28.84 -8.42
N LYS A 3 -30.97 -27.96 -7.80
CA LYS A 3 -29.92 -26.98 -8.18
C LYS A 3 -29.27 -26.66 -6.82
N ILE A 4 -28.04 -27.07 -6.56
CA ILE A 4 -27.29 -26.54 -5.40
C ILE A 4 -26.84 -25.15 -5.84
N VAL A 5 -27.53 -24.13 -5.34
CA VAL A 5 -27.05 -22.75 -5.40
C VAL A 5 -25.85 -22.71 -4.46
N GLY A 6 -24.65 -22.90 -5.04
CA GLY A 6 -23.40 -22.64 -4.36
C GLY A 6 -23.33 -21.14 -4.11
N VAL A 7 -23.75 -20.73 -2.91
CA VAL A 7 -23.36 -19.43 -2.37
C VAL A 7 -21.87 -19.55 -2.11
N SER A 8 -21.07 -19.18 -3.11
CA SER A 8 -19.66 -18.87 -2.89
C SER A 8 -19.64 -17.69 -1.93
N ALA A 9 -19.49 -18.01 -0.65
CA ALA A 9 -19.13 -17.06 0.37
C ALA A 9 -17.77 -16.46 -0.05
N LEU A 10 -17.82 -15.28 -0.67
CA LEU A 10 -16.71 -14.36 -0.66
C LEU A 10 -16.51 -14.00 0.81
N VAL A 11 -15.60 -14.72 1.45
CA VAL A 11 -15.11 -14.40 2.78
C VAL A 11 -14.29 -13.12 2.62
N LEU A 12 -14.96 -11.99 2.70
CA LEU A 12 -14.34 -10.68 2.94
C LEU A 12 -13.93 -10.66 4.43
N GLY A 13 -12.84 -11.36 4.73
CA GLY A 13 -12.15 -11.24 6.01
C GLY A 13 -11.12 -10.10 5.93
N PRO A 14 -10.73 -9.52 7.08
CA PRO A 14 -9.71 -8.46 7.10
C PRO A 14 -8.45 -8.98 6.41
N MET A 15 -7.77 -8.13 5.65
CA MET A 15 -6.47 -8.38 5.01
C MET A 15 -5.50 -9.04 6.00
N GLN A 16 -5.60 -10.36 6.14
CA GLN A 16 -4.53 -11.17 6.66
C GLN A 16 -3.57 -11.21 5.49
N ALA A 17 -2.47 -10.48 5.63
CA ALA A 17 -1.25 -10.74 4.90
C ALA A 17 -1.11 -12.26 4.76
N ASN A 18 -1.49 -12.83 3.61
CA ASN A 18 -1.37 -14.26 3.43
C ASN A 18 0.12 -14.56 3.53
N ALA A 19 0.51 -15.47 4.41
CA ALA A 19 1.91 -15.86 4.61
C ALA A 19 2.60 -16.42 3.34
N SER A 20 1.88 -16.47 2.22
CA SER A 20 2.31 -16.89 0.89
C SER A 20 2.28 -15.76 -0.16
N GLN A 21 1.97 -14.51 0.20
CA GLN A 21 1.96 -13.41 -0.77
C GLN A 21 3.39 -13.08 -1.23
N PRO A 22 3.64 -12.93 -2.54
CA PRO A 22 4.96 -12.53 -3.04
C PRO A 22 5.40 -11.19 -2.47
N LEU A 23 6.72 -11.03 -2.27
CA LEU A 23 7.29 -9.83 -1.65
C LEU A 23 6.98 -8.57 -2.48
N GLU A 24 7.08 -8.66 -3.80
CA GLU A 24 6.73 -7.59 -4.74
C GLU A 24 5.29 -7.12 -4.57
N GLU A 25 4.34 -8.06 -4.35
CA GLU A 25 2.94 -7.70 -4.14
C GLU A 25 2.72 -7.03 -2.78
N ARG A 26 3.43 -7.48 -1.73
CA ARG A 26 3.40 -6.83 -0.40
C ARG A 26 3.95 -5.39 -0.48
N LEU A 27 5.03 -5.18 -1.21
CA LEU A 27 5.62 -3.86 -1.42
C LEU A 27 4.64 -2.92 -2.13
N ILE A 28 3.97 -3.40 -3.18
CA ILE A 28 2.94 -2.64 -3.91
C ILE A 28 1.77 -2.29 -3.00
N GLU A 29 1.28 -3.26 -2.21
CA GLU A 29 0.18 -3.05 -1.27
C GLU A 29 0.49 -1.97 -0.23
N CYS A 30 1.71 -1.99 0.32
CA CYS A 30 2.16 -0.98 1.26
C CYS A 30 2.35 0.39 0.62
N ALA A 31 2.92 0.46 -0.59
CA ALA A 31 3.05 1.72 -1.33
C ALA A 31 1.67 2.35 -1.59
N VAL A 32 0.72 1.59 -2.13
CA VAL A 32 -0.63 2.05 -2.41
C VAL A 32 -1.35 2.52 -1.14
N MET A 33 -1.24 1.78 -0.04
CA MET A 33 -1.91 2.16 1.20
C MET A 33 -1.36 3.49 1.76
N ILE A 34 -0.04 3.70 1.72
CA ILE A 34 0.55 4.97 2.14
C ILE A 34 0.10 6.11 1.22
N GLU A 35 0.06 5.90 -0.10
CA GLU A 35 -0.46 6.91 -1.04
C GLU A 35 -1.91 7.29 -0.75
N VAL A 36 -2.76 6.30 -0.49
CA VAL A 36 -4.18 6.53 -0.17
C VAL A 36 -4.32 7.28 1.17
N LEU A 37 -3.46 7.01 2.15
CA LEU A 37 -3.45 7.71 3.44
C LEU A 37 -2.92 9.15 3.35
N ILE A 38 -1.88 9.37 2.54
CA ILE A 38 -1.39 10.71 2.19
C ILE A 38 -2.52 11.52 1.54
N GLY A 39 -3.26 10.87 0.63
CA GLY A 39 -4.41 11.46 -0.05
C GLY A 39 -4.02 12.45 -1.16
N PRO A 40 -4.99 12.86 -1.99
CA PRO A 40 -4.75 13.74 -3.12
C PRO A 40 -4.41 15.17 -2.72
N ASP A 41 -4.83 15.62 -1.53
CA ASP A 41 -4.66 16.99 -1.03
C ASP A 41 -3.35 17.18 -0.23
N ALA A 42 -2.43 16.24 -0.32
CA ALA A 42 -1.20 16.27 0.44
C ALA A 42 -0.30 17.47 0.07
N PRO A 43 0.34 18.12 1.05
CA PRO A 43 1.15 19.32 0.83
C PRO A 43 2.33 19.00 -0.09
N PRO A 44 2.78 19.93 -0.98
CA PRO A 44 3.95 19.72 -1.83
C PRO A 44 5.20 19.27 -1.07
N ARG A 45 6.17 18.67 -1.79
CA ARG A 45 7.44 18.28 -1.17
C ARG A 45 8.16 19.48 -0.55
N GLY A 46 8.67 19.32 0.66
CA GLY A 46 9.37 20.34 1.44
C GLY A 46 8.48 21.14 2.40
N GLU A 47 7.15 20.99 2.34
CA GLU A 47 6.22 21.70 3.22
C GLU A 47 5.83 20.90 4.46
N ASP A 48 5.82 19.56 4.38
CA ASP A 48 5.61 18.67 5.52
C ASP A 48 6.60 17.49 5.50
N LEU A 49 7.48 17.44 6.49
CA LEU A 49 8.55 16.44 6.57
C LEU A 49 7.98 15.02 6.72
N GLN A 50 6.85 14.86 7.40
CA GLN A 50 6.26 13.54 7.60
C GLN A 50 5.70 12.98 6.30
N THR A 51 4.97 13.81 5.54
CA THR A 51 4.46 13.47 4.22
C THR A 51 5.61 13.18 3.25
N ASP A 52 6.71 13.92 3.33
CA ASP A 52 7.90 13.66 2.50
C ASP A 52 8.54 12.30 2.80
N ILE A 53 8.67 11.94 4.08
CA ILE A 53 9.15 10.61 4.47
C ILE A 53 8.23 9.51 3.92
N TRP A 54 6.92 9.71 3.99
CA TRP A 54 5.97 8.73 3.46
C TRP A 54 6.05 8.60 1.94
N ARG A 55 6.24 9.71 1.21
CA ARG A 55 6.51 9.67 -0.24
C ARG A 55 7.79 8.92 -0.56
N ASP A 56 8.85 9.13 0.22
CA ASP A 56 10.11 8.40 0.03
C ASP A 56 9.91 6.90 0.28
N PHE A 57 9.12 6.50 1.29
CA PHE A 57 8.75 5.10 1.51
C PHE A 57 8.02 4.50 0.31
N VAL A 58 7.03 5.21 -0.24
CA VAL A 58 6.30 4.80 -1.45
C VAL A 58 7.27 4.60 -2.61
N ASP A 59 8.16 5.57 -2.88
CA ASP A 59 9.10 5.51 -3.99
C ASP A 59 10.04 4.30 -3.88
N MET A 60 10.57 4.02 -2.68
CA MET A 60 11.47 2.88 -2.47
C MET A 60 10.75 1.53 -2.58
N MET A 61 9.55 1.40 -2.01
CA MET A 61 8.78 0.17 -2.11
C MET A 61 8.39 -0.11 -3.56
N THR A 62 7.93 0.90 -4.29
CA THR A 62 7.63 0.80 -5.73
C THR A 62 8.88 0.44 -6.52
N THR A 63 10.02 1.06 -6.26
CA THR A 63 11.29 0.76 -6.94
C THR A 63 11.72 -0.69 -6.71
N GLU A 64 11.64 -1.18 -5.47
CA GLU A 64 12.00 -2.55 -5.14
C GLU A 64 11.01 -3.56 -5.72
N ALA A 65 9.72 -3.24 -5.73
CA ALA A 65 8.71 -4.05 -6.41
C ALA A 65 8.96 -4.15 -7.92
N ILE A 66 9.36 -3.04 -8.57
CA ILE A 66 9.73 -3.03 -9.99
C ILE A 66 10.96 -3.91 -10.21
N ARG A 67 11.95 -3.86 -9.30
CA ARG A 67 13.15 -4.70 -9.40
C ARG A 67 12.83 -6.20 -9.33
N LEU A 68 11.82 -6.57 -8.55
CA LEU A 68 11.43 -7.96 -8.31
C LEU A 68 10.43 -8.50 -9.36
N GLY A 69 9.41 -7.72 -9.71
CA GLY A 69 8.28 -8.15 -10.56
C GLY A 69 8.18 -7.44 -11.91
N GLY A 70 8.92 -6.36 -12.13
CA GLY A 70 8.88 -5.55 -13.35
C GLY A 70 7.80 -4.46 -13.35
N GLN A 71 8.00 -3.44 -14.18
CA GLN A 71 7.16 -2.23 -14.24
C GLN A 71 5.68 -2.54 -14.52
N SER A 72 5.39 -3.34 -15.56
CA SER A 72 4.00 -3.63 -15.96
C SER A 72 3.22 -4.34 -14.84
N TYR A 73 3.86 -5.26 -14.12
CA TYR A 73 3.23 -5.96 -13.01
C TYR A 73 2.89 -4.99 -11.87
N VAL A 74 3.83 -4.09 -11.53
CA VAL A 74 3.62 -3.07 -10.51
C VAL A 74 2.48 -2.14 -10.87
N GLU A 75 2.40 -1.68 -12.12
CA GLU A 75 1.31 -0.82 -12.60
C GLU A 75 -0.06 -1.51 -12.50
N ASP A 76 -0.16 -2.74 -13.00
CA ASP A 76 -1.41 -3.52 -13.01
C ASP A 76 -1.91 -3.79 -11.59
N VAL A 77 -1.01 -4.24 -10.70
CA VAL A 77 -1.36 -4.56 -9.31
C VAL A 77 -1.62 -3.28 -8.50
N SER A 78 -0.86 -2.21 -8.71
CA SER A 78 -1.09 -0.93 -8.02
C SER A 78 -2.48 -0.39 -8.34
N MET A 79 -2.88 -0.42 -9.61
CA MET A 79 -4.21 -0.01 -10.04
C MET A 79 -5.30 -0.91 -9.41
N ALA A 80 -5.11 -2.23 -9.42
CA ALA A 80 -6.06 -3.16 -8.80
C ALA A 80 -6.22 -2.90 -7.29
N LYS A 81 -5.12 -2.68 -6.56
CA LYS A 81 -5.13 -2.40 -5.12
C LYS A 81 -5.77 -1.03 -4.84
N ARG A 82 -5.46 0.02 -5.61
CA ARG A 82 -6.11 1.34 -5.47
C ARG A 82 -7.62 1.24 -5.67
N ASN A 83 -8.08 0.58 -6.73
CA ASN A 83 -9.51 0.39 -7.00
C ASN A 83 -10.20 -0.41 -5.88
N MET A 84 -9.54 -1.43 -5.35
CA MET A 84 -10.04 -2.19 -4.20
C MET A 84 -10.16 -1.30 -2.97
N TRP A 85 -9.12 -0.52 -2.65
CA TRP A 85 -9.15 0.43 -1.55
C TRP A 85 -10.24 1.47 -1.74
N GLU A 86 -10.39 2.08 -2.92
CA GLU A 86 -11.46 3.04 -3.24
C GLU A 86 -12.87 2.42 -3.12
N ALA A 87 -13.03 1.16 -3.52
CA ALA A 87 -14.30 0.44 -3.38
C ALA A 87 -14.64 0.20 -1.89
N GLU A 88 -13.67 -0.27 -1.10
CA GLU A 88 -13.80 -0.43 0.35
C GLU A 88 -14.04 0.91 1.05
N TRP A 89 -13.50 2.01 0.50
CA TRP A 89 -13.65 3.38 1.00
C TRP A 89 -15.05 3.97 0.75
N ASN A 90 -15.78 3.45 -0.22
CA ASN A 90 -17.13 3.90 -0.58
C ASN A 90 -18.25 3.09 0.10
N GLU A 91 -17.94 1.98 0.76
CA GLU A 91 -18.92 1.25 1.57
C GLU A 91 -19.12 1.91 2.94
N GLU A 92 -20.31 1.75 3.55
CA GLU A 92 -20.71 2.33 4.85
C GLU A 92 -19.78 1.96 6.04
N ASN A 93 -18.79 1.10 5.81
CA ASN A 93 -17.77 0.70 6.76
C ASN A 93 -16.46 1.49 6.63
N PHE A 94 -16.46 2.60 5.89
CA PHE A 94 -15.31 3.47 5.80
C PHE A 94 -15.33 4.60 6.86
N PRO A 95 -14.23 4.79 7.61
CA PRO A 95 -13.01 3.97 7.62
C PRO A 95 -13.15 2.64 8.37
N PRO A 96 -12.38 1.59 7.98
CA PRO A 96 -12.15 0.47 8.88
C PRO A 96 -11.66 0.99 10.22
N PRO A 97 -11.91 0.26 11.32
CA PRO A 97 -11.57 0.69 12.67
C PRO A 97 -10.14 1.26 12.72
N LEU A 98 -9.96 2.39 13.42
CA LEU A 98 -8.70 3.14 13.42
C LEU A 98 -7.50 2.25 13.79
N ASP A 99 -7.69 1.34 14.73
CA ASP A 99 -6.72 0.32 15.13
C ASP A 99 -6.28 -0.59 13.99
N VAL A 100 -7.19 -1.01 13.11
CA VAL A 100 -6.86 -1.84 11.93
C VAL A 100 -6.03 -1.04 10.93
N ARG A 101 -6.40 0.21 10.66
CA ARG A 101 -5.63 1.10 9.76
C ARG A 101 -4.25 1.41 10.31
N MET A 102 -4.16 1.68 11.61
CA MET A 102 -2.88 1.96 12.27
C MET A 102 -1.99 0.72 12.34
N GLY A 103 -2.57 -0.48 12.48
CA GLY A 103 -1.84 -1.74 12.42
C GLY A 103 -1.19 -1.96 11.05
N LEU A 104 -1.98 -1.88 9.98
CA LEU A 104 -1.48 -2.02 8.61
C LEU A 104 -0.44 -0.94 8.27
N LEU A 105 -0.72 0.33 8.62
CA LEU A 105 0.23 1.42 8.42
C LEU A 105 1.54 1.19 9.17
N SER A 106 1.50 0.70 10.41
CA SER A 106 2.69 0.39 11.18
C SER A 106 3.54 -0.68 10.51
N GLU A 107 2.92 -1.72 9.92
CA GLU A 107 3.64 -2.76 9.18
C GLU A 107 4.32 -2.18 7.94
N CYS A 108 3.59 -1.39 7.15
CA CYS A 108 4.12 -0.79 5.92
C CYS A 108 5.18 0.26 6.15
N VAL A 109 5.07 1.06 7.22
CA VAL A 109 6.14 1.95 7.68
C VAL A 109 7.38 1.14 8.08
N GLY A 110 7.21 -0.01 8.72
CA GLY A 110 8.33 -0.90 9.06
C GLY A 110 9.07 -1.43 7.82
N VAL A 111 8.33 -1.78 6.76
CA VAL A 111 8.91 -2.19 5.47
C VAL A 111 9.64 -1.02 4.79
N GLY A 112 9.01 0.16 4.74
CA GLY A 112 9.62 1.37 4.21
C GLY A 112 10.90 1.76 4.94
N ASP A 113 10.91 1.68 6.27
CA ASP A 113 12.09 1.98 7.10
C ASP A 113 13.22 0.96 6.91
N TYR A 114 12.90 -0.33 6.73
CA TYR A 114 13.90 -1.34 6.37
C TYR A 114 14.59 -0.98 5.04
N LEU A 115 13.81 -0.65 4.01
CA LEU A 115 14.36 -0.23 2.72
C LEU A 115 15.13 1.08 2.80
N TYR A 116 14.64 2.05 3.59
CA TYR A 116 15.29 3.34 3.82
C TYR A 116 16.67 3.18 4.45
N ARG A 117 16.80 2.27 5.44
CA ARG A 117 18.08 2.02 6.11
C ARG A 117 19.11 1.39 5.18
N ASP A 118 18.67 0.46 4.32
CA ASP A 118 19.57 -0.23 3.39
C ASP A 118 19.88 0.61 2.13
N ASN A 119 18.98 1.51 1.73
CA ASN A 119 19.10 2.35 0.54
C ASN A 119 18.56 3.78 0.78
N PRO A 120 19.24 4.59 1.62
CA PRO A 120 18.74 5.93 1.91
C PRO A 120 18.70 6.78 0.63
N PRO A 121 17.59 7.49 0.36
CA PRO A 121 17.53 8.42 -0.75
C PRO A 121 18.62 9.48 -0.58
N ARG A 122 19.27 9.86 -1.70
CA ARG A 122 20.24 10.96 -1.69
C ARG A 122 19.49 12.24 -1.38
N LEU A 123 19.57 12.71 -0.14
CA LEU A 123 19.03 14.02 0.24
C LEU A 123 19.61 15.07 -0.72
N PRO A 124 18.77 15.98 -1.27
CA PRO A 124 19.30 17.07 -2.07
C PRO A 124 20.26 17.87 -1.19
N SER A 125 21.50 18.03 -1.65
CA SER A 125 22.47 18.89 -0.98
C SER A 125 21.86 20.29 -0.91
N ARG A 126 21.51 20.75 0.30
CA ARG A 126 21.16 22.15 0.53
C ARG A 126 22.35 22.97 0.03
N SER A 127 22.13 23.69 -1.08
CA SER A 127 23.05 24.70 -1.62
C SER A 127 22.62 26.07 -1.16
#